data_AF-A0A962MJD7-F1
#
_entry.id   AF-A0A962MJD7-F1
#
_cell.length_a   1.000
_cell.length_b   1.000
_cell.length_c   1.000
_cell.angle_alpha   90.00
_cell.angle_beta   90.00
_cell.angle_gamma   90.00
#
_symmetry.space_group_name_H-M   'P 1'
#
loop_
_entity.id
_entity.type
_entity.pdbx_description
1 polymer ?
#
loop_
_entity_poly.entity_id
_entity_poly.type
_entity_poly.pdbx_seq_one_letter_code
_entity_poly.pdbx_strand_id
1 'polypeptide(L)'
;MQTFKIHPAIGCARIGNSEEFYLAPEQTGALPIECDAQGREITDPNGAPLRVSQFKESGNPGRIKRQAARFRIFVYDENQLDSRRELKIGDKYQFQLNTSTTGPQLVEGTVVDIAWTVHLANKKASWYAFSENDGMHGYGPDHPLRNPEVTQPDRRRQLIIDPGPRTISGNDGKASFAKNDGSAYPQSFPPEAIQPYSITTLGEIMTNEDDAQHRRLIVLGGYGRSGYQGADGNTVPVISSYANNGGWYDDVADGPVRAQIKYSYIHRYTDATGKPVRKKQFAFYDVDAPAWLLVGYPSYAPEIEDMITMDEAIYDLSVRHFAFDPAVYGTAPFDRQSNQPESAAV
;
A
#
# COMPACT_ATOMS: atom_id res chain seq x y z
N MET A 1 -23.54 -1.35 11.03
CA MET A 1 -22.32 -1.76 11.74
C MET A 1 -21.21 -0.81 11.31
N GLN A 2 -20.27 -0.45 12.20
CA GLN A 2 -19.10 0.31 11.74
C GLN A 2 -18.30 -0.50 10.72
N THR A 3 -17.71 0.18 9.76
CA THR A 3 -16.71 -0.40 8.85
C THR A 3 -15.38 0.32 9.00
N PHE A 4 -14.30 -0.39 8.76
CA PHE A 4 -12.94 0.08 8.85
C PHE A 4 -12.33 0.06 7.46
N LYS A 5 -11.73 1.18 7.05
CA LYS A 5 -11.14 1.31 5.71
C LYS A 5 -9.72 1.85 5.80
N ILE A 6 -8.82 1.29 4.99
CA ILE A 6 -7.44 1.78 4.89
C ILE A 6 -7.43 3.00 3.95
N HIS A 7 -6.80 4.09 4.39
CA HIS A 7 -6.55 5.27 3.56
C HIS A 7 -5.06 5.64 3.55
N PRO A 8 -4.53 6.14 2.41
CA PRO A 8 -5.21 6.26 1.12
C PRO A 8 -5.54 4.87 0.52
N ALA A 9 -6.57 4.80 -0.32
CA ALA A 9 -6.94 3.56 -1.01
C ALA A 9 -5.82 3.10 -1.98
N ILE A 10 -5.10 4.06 -2.57
CA ILE A 10 -3.87 3.85 -3.34
C ILE A 10 -2.80 4.78 -2.78
N GLY A 11 -1.82 4.23 -2.08
CA GLY A 11 -0.65 4.97 -1.62
C GLY A 11 0.40 5.10 -2.71
N CYS A 12 1.18 6.19 -2.65
CA CYS A 12 2.28 6.45 -3.59
C CYS A 12 3.60 6.65 -2.84
N ALA A 13 4.46 5.64 -2.89
CA ALA A 13 5.85 5.72 -2.46
C ALA A 13 6.76 6.00 -3.68
N ARG A 14 7.96 6.51 -3.43
CA ARG A 14 8.93 6.79 -4.50
C ARG A 14 10.32 6.33 -4.11
N ILE A 15 10.99 5.69 -5.07
CA ILE A 15 12.37 5.24 -4.93
C ILE A 15 13.33 6.41 -4.73
N GLY A 16 14.48 6.12 -4.13
CA GLY A 16 15.55 7.08 -3.87
C GLY A 16 16.76 6.34 -3.34
N ASN A 17 17.97 6.75 -3.74
CA ASN A 17 19.20 6.03 -3.39
C ASN A 17 19.78 6.43 -2.01
N SER A 18 19.09 7.25 -1.21
CA SER A 18 19.42 7.57 0.19
C SER A 18 18.72 6.64 1.19
N GLU A 19 19.32 6.47 2.38
CA GLU A 19 18.64 5.87 3.53
C GLU A 19 17.64 6.84 4.18
N GLU A 20 17.88 8.15 4.05
CA GLU A 20 16.97 9.20 4.49
C GLU A 20 15.69 9.21 3.63
N PHE A 21 14.58 9.58 4.25
CA PHE A 21 13.28 9.62 3.61
C PHE A 21 12.41 10.73 4.19
N TYR A 22 11.31 11.00 3.50
CA TYR A 22 10.21 11.86 3.95
C TYR A 22 8.87 11.18 3.70
N LEU A 23 7.80 11.67 4.30
CA LEU A 23 6.45 11.18 4.06
C LEU A 23 5.86 11.82 2.80
N ALA A 24 5.12 11.03 2.02
CA ALA A 24 4.35 11.50 0.88
C ALA A 24 3.41 12.66 1.26
N PRO A 25 3.13 13.59 0.33
CA PRO A 25 2.11 14.60 0.56
C PRO A 25 0.73 13.93 0.70
N GLU A 26 -0.09 14.48 1.59
CA GLU A 26 -1.47 14.04 1.82
C GLU A 26 -2.50 15.00 1.20
N GLN A 27 -2.02 15.92 0.35
CA GLN A 27 -2.81 16.87 -0.43
C GLN A 27 -2.17 17.01 -1.82
N THR A 28 -3.00 17.13 -2.85
CA THR A 28 -2.54 17.39 -4.23
C THR A 28 -1.72 18.68 -4.28
N GLY A 29 -0.63 18.67 -5.05
CA GLY A 29 0.27 19.81 -5.24
C GLY A 29 1.06 20.24 -4.00
N ALA A 30 0.87 19.58 -2.86
CA ALA A 30 1.59 19.92 -1.64
C ALA A 30 2.99 19.32 -1.63
N LEU A 31 3.92 20.03 -0.97
CA LEU A 31 5.22 19.46 -0.63
C LEU A 31 5.09 18.25 0.30
N PRO A 32 6.00 17.27 0.18
CA PRO A 32 6.10 16.16 1.13
C PRO A 32 6.34 16.65 2.57
N ILE A 33 6.14 15.76 3.54
CA ILE A 33 6.19 16.08 4.97
C ILE A 33 7.50 15.54 5.56
N GLU A 34 8.22 16.38 6.31
CA GLU A 34 9.40 15.97 7.07
C GLU A 34 9.02 14.98 8.17
N CYS A 35 9.87 14.00 8.42
CA CYS A 35 9.66 13.00 9.45
C CYS A 35 10.95 12.55 10.10
N ASP A 36 10.83 11.92 11.27
CA ASP A 36 11.96 11.25 11.89
C ASP A 36 12.26 9.87 11.27
N ALA A 37 13.25 9.17 11.81
CA ALA A 37 13.67 7.85 11.33
C ALA A 37 12.64 6.72 11.58
N GLN A 38 11.55 7.02 12.27
CA GLN A 38 10.39 6.13 12.47
C GLN A 38 9.21 6.56 11.60
N GLY A 39 9.36 7.59 10.75
CA GLY A 39 8.29 8.12 9.92
C GLY A 39 7.22 8.88 10.70
N ARG A 40 7.52 9.33 11.94
CA ARG A 40 6.65 10.26 12.67
C ARG A 40 6.84 11.65 12.10
N GLU A 41 5.73 12.32 11.77
CA GLU A 41 5.77 13.64 11.17
C GLU A 41 6.40 14.66 12.13
N ILE A 42 7.21 15.56 11.58
CA ILE A 42 7.74 16.70 12.30
C ILE A 42 6.76 17.85 12.09
N THR A 43 6.36 18.51 13.16
CA THR A 43 5.46 19.67 13.12
C THR A 43 6.21 20.97 13.38
N ASP A 44 5.70 22.07 12.83
CA ASP A 44 6.13 23.42 13.18
C ASP A 44 5.61 23.82 14.59
N PRO A 45 6.01 24.99 15.13
CA PRO A 45 5.53 25.47 16.43
C PRO A 45 4.01 25.69 16.53
N ASN A 46 3.30 25.76 15.40
CA ASN A 46 1.84 25.91 15.35
C ASN A 46 1.12 24.55 15.24
N GLY A 47 1.87 23.44 15.20
CA GLY A 47 1.34 22.09 15.05
C GLY A 47 1.02 21.68 13.60
N ALA A 48 1.43 22.48 12.61
CA ALA A 48 1.27 22.11 11.20
C ALA A 48 2.42 21.21 10.72
N PRO A 49 2.20 20.27 9.78
CA PRO A 49 3.28 19.44 9.24
C PRO A 49 4.39 20.29 8.60
N LEU A 50 5.63 20.09 9.04
CA LEU A 50 6.81 20.72 8.45
C LEU A 50 7.03 20.15 7.04
N ARG A 51 7.15 21.03 6.05
CA ARG A 51 7.32 20.63 4.65
C ARG A 51 8.78 20.44 4.28
N VAL A 52 9.02 19.46 3.42
CA VAL A 52 10.37 19.15 2.93
C VAL A 52 10.94 20.32 2.17
N SER A 53 12.15 20.74 2.56
CA SER A 53 12.95 21.75 1.84
C SER A 53 14.21 21.17 1.21
N GLN A 54 14.57 19.93 1.58
CA GLN A 54 15.74 19.21 1.06
C GLN A 54 15.35 17.78 0.65
N PHE A 55 15.29 17.56 -0.67
CA PHE A 55 14.96 16.27 -1.28
C PHE A 55 16.14 15.30 -1.43
N LYS A 56 17.34 15.75 -1.06
CA LYS A 56 18.58 15.01 -1.16
C LYS A 56 19.17 14.80 0.23
N GLU A 57 19.99 13.77 0.37
CA GLU A 57 20.64 13.40 1.62
C GLU A 57 21.47 14.57 2.18
N SER A 58 21.37 14.76 3.49
CA SER A 58 22.17 15.77 4.18
C SER A 58 23.67 15.49 4.01
N GLY A 59 24.42 16.47 3.52
CA GLY A 59 25.85 16.31 3.26
C GLY A 59 26.22 15.49 2.01
N ASN A 60 25.24 14.93 1.28
CA ASN A 60 25.48 14.21 0.03
C ASN A 60 24.41 14.50 -1.04
N PRO A 61 24.54 15.60 -1.80
CA PRO A 61 23.56 15.97 -2.82
C PRO A 61 23.51 15.00 -4.04
N GLY A 62 24.34 13.96 -4.06
CA GLY A 62 24.27 12.89 -5.06
C GLY A 62 23.21 11.82 -4.74
N ARG A 63 22.64 11.83 -3.54
CA ARG A 63 21.63 10.84 -3.11
C ARG A 63 20.27 11.49 -2.90
N ILE A 64 19.25 10.96 -3.54
CA ILE A 64 17.85 11.38 -3.45
C ILE A 64 17.19 10.63 -2.29
N LYS A 65 16.49 11.36 -1.42
CA LYS A 65 15.68 10.79 -0.34
C LYS A 65 14.51 10.00 -0.91
N ARG A 66 14.16 8.90 -0.26
CA ARG A 66 12.95 8.12 -0.60
C ARG A 66 11.69 8.88 -0.14
N GLN A 67 10.57 8.65 -0.84
CA GLN A 67 9.25 9.09 -0.38
C GLN A 67 8.49 7.88 0.17
N ALA A 68 8.08 7.93 1.43
CA ALA A 68 7.30 6.89 2.07
C ALA A 68 5.79 7.15 1.95
N ALA A 69 5.00 6.13 1.64
CA ALA A 69 3.55 6.21 1.74
C ALA A 69 3.10 5.93 3.18
N ARG A 70 2.22 6.76 3.72
CA ARG A 70 1.61 6.58 5.05
C ARG A 70 0.18 6.08 4.90
N PHE A 71 -0.15 4.98 5.57
CA PHE A 71 -1.49 4.40 5.62
C PHE A 71 -2.08 4.44 7.02
N ARG A 72 -3.37 4.72 7.09
CA ARG A 72 -4.16 4.90 8.30
C ARG A 72 -5.44 4.07 8.18
N ILE A 73 -6.08 3.75 9.30
CA ILE A 73 -7.41 3.13 9.29
C ILE A 73 -8.42 4.18 9.75
N PHE A 74 -9.47 4.38 8.96
CA PHE A 74 -10.59 5.24 9.32
C PHE A 74 -11.84 4.43 9.63
N VAL A 75 -12.63 4.93 10.57
CA VAL A 75 -13.86 4.31 11.06
C VAL A 75 -15.05 5.00 10.44
N TYR A 76 -15.89 4.25 9.75
CA TYR A 76 -17.09 4.73 9.10
C TYR A 76 -18.31 4.22 9.85
N ASP A 77 -19.21 5.12 10.23
CA ASP A 77 -20.54 4.74 10.69
C ASP A 77 -21.44 4.35 9.49
N GLU A 78 -22.61 3.79 9.77
CA GLU A 78 -23.54 3.32 8.73
C GLU A 78 -23.87 4.44 7.73
N ASN A 79 -23.76 4.12 6.43
CA ASN A 79 -24.08 5.01 5.30
C ASN A 79 -23.25 6.31 5.20
N GLN A 80 -22.14 6.43 5.95
CA GLN A 80 -21.19 7.53 5.75
C GLN A 80 -20.30 7.26 4.54
N LEU A 81 -20.26 8.23 3.61
CA LEU A 81 -19.33 8.23 2.47
C LEU A 81 -17.93 8.69 2.88
N ASP A 82 -17.85 9.61 3.84
CA ASP A 82 -16.60 10.19 4.35
C ASP A 82 -16.48 10.03 5.86
N SER A 83 -15.24 9.83 6.33
CA SER A 83 -14.92 9.83 7.76
C SER A 83 -13.65 10.62 8.04
N ARG A 84 -13.67 11.36 9.15
CA ARG A 84 -12.49 12.01 9.74
C ARG A 84 -11.98 11.29 10.99
N ARG A 85 -12.59 10.17 11.34
CA ARG A 85 -12.28 9.42 12.56
C ARG A 85 -11.22 8.36 12.27
N GLU A 86 -9.96 8.70 12.52
CA GLU A 86 -8.87 7.74 12.51
C GLU A 86 -8.99 6.78 13.71
N LEU A 87 -8.72 5.49 13.49
CA LEU A 87 -8.77 4.43 14.49
C LEU A 87 -7.67 4.61 15.54
N LYS A 88 -8.03 4.53 16.83
CA LYS A 88 -7.07 4.61 17.93
C LYS A 88 -6.94 3.29 18.67
N ILE A 89 -5.73 3.01 19.14
CA ILE A 89 -5.53 1.96 20.14
C ILE A 89 -6.29 2.35 21.41
N GLY A 90 -7.04 1.41 22.00
CA GLY A 90 -7.91 1.66 23.15
C GLY A 90 -9.34 2.02 22.80
N ASP A 91 -9.65 2.32 21.53
CA ASP A 91 -11.04 2.54 21.11
C ASP A 91 -11.88 1.29 21.31
N LYS A 92 -13.19 1.50 21.52
CA LYS A 92 -14.18 0.44 21.67
C LYS A 92 -15.14 0.42 20.49
N TYR A 93 -15.34 -0.76 19.93
CA TYR A 93 -16.30 -0.99 18.85
C TYR A 93 -17.04 -2.30 19.05
N GLN A 94 -18.16 -2.45 18.34
CA GLN A 94 -18.82 -3.75 18.21
C GLN A 94 -18.17 -4.53 17.07
N PHE A 95 -17.65 -5.70 17.39
CA PHE A 95 -17.08 -6.62 16.41
C PHE A 95 -17.96 -7.85 16.27
N GLN A 96 -18.09 -8.35 15.05
CA GLN A 96 -18.67 -9.66 14.81
C GLN A 96 -17.64 -10.73 15.18
N LEU A 97 -17.98 -11.58 16.13
CA LEU A 97 -17.20 -12.72 16.57
C LEU A 97 -17.83 -13.99 16.00
N ASN A 98 -17.10 -14.63 15.09
CA ASN A 98 -17.43 -15.96 14.60
C ASN A 98 -16.58 -16.97 15.38
N THR A 99 -17.22 -17.96 16.02
CA THR A 99 -16.50 -19.09 16.62
C THR A 99 -16.91 -20.37 15.92
N SER A 100 -16.09 -21.42 16.03
CA SER A 100 -16.41 -22.72 15.43
C SER A 100 -17.62 -23.40 16.07
N THR A 101 -18.07 -22.93 17.23
CA THR A 101 -19.10 -23.59 18.06
C THR A 101 -20.35 -22.74 18.30
N THR A 102 -20.29 -21.43 18.08
CA THR A 102 -21.45 -20.53 18.21
C THR A 102 -21.66 -19.76 16.91
N GLY A 103 -22.92 -19.55 16.53
CA GLY A 103 -23.25 -18.62 15.44
C GLY A 103 -22.70 -17.21 15.69
N PRO A 104 -22.73 -16.32 14.68
CA PRO A 104 -22.15 -14.99 14.79
C PRO A 104 -22.70 -14.20 15.97
N GLN A 105 -21.83 -13.62 16.78
CA GLN A 105 -22.21 -12.79 17.93
C GLN A 105 -21.56 -11.42 17.83
N LEU A 106 -22.26 -10.36 18.24
CA LEU A 106 -21.67 -9.04 18.41
C LEU A 106 -21.08 -8.92 19.81
N VAL A 107 -19.81 -8.54 19.89
CA VAL A 107 -19.10 -8.29 21.15
C VAL A 107 -18.53 -6.87 21.15
N GLU A 108 -18.63 -6.18 22.28
CA GLU A 108 -17.84 -4.96 22.50
C GLU A 108 -16.38 -5.36 22.71
N GLY A 109 -15.51 -4.92 21.80
CA GLY A 109 -14.07 -5.13 21.84
C GLY A 109 -13.32 -3.81 21.99
N THR A 110 -12.22 -3.84 22.73
CA THR A 110 -11.25 -2.75 22.82
C THR A 110 -10.08 -3.03 21.89
N VAL A 111 -9.77 -2.12 20.97
CA VAL A 111 -8.63 -2.21 20.06
C VAL A 111 -7.34 -2.23 20.87
N VAL A 112 -6.44 -3.19 20.59
CA VAL A 112 -5.17 -3.34 21.31
C VAL A 112 -3.95 -3.27 20.40
N ASP A 113 -4.10 -3.60 19.12
CA ASP A 113 -3.02 -3.57 18.13
C ASP A 113 -3.60 -3.57 16.72
N ILE A 114 -2.77 -3.24 15.73
CA ILE A 114 -3.06 -3.37 14.32
C ILE A 114 -1.89 -4.14 13.70
N ALA A 115 -2.19 -5.28 13.08
CA ALA A 115 -1.22 -6.00 12.27
C ALA A 115 -1.38 -5.56 10.81
N TRP A 116 -0.32 -5.00 10.24
CA TRP A 116 -0.27 -4.55 8.86
C TRP A 116 0.46 -5.57 8.01
N THR A 117 -0.11 -5.91 6.85
CA THR A 117 0.50 -6.81 5.87
C THR A 117 0.62 -6.12 4.52
N VAL A 118 1.82 -6.13 3.94
CA VAL A 118 2.09 -5.57 2.61
C VAL A 118 2.80 -6.63 1.76
N HIS A 119 2.45 -6.76 0.49
CA HIS A 119 3.08 -7.69 -0.45
C HIS A 119 3.46 -6.98 -1.74
N LEU A 120 4.69 -6.48 -1.81
CA LEU A 120 5.20 -5.84 -3.02
C LEU A 120 5.78 -6.86 -4.00
N ALA A 121 5.56 -6.65 -5.29
CA ALA A 121 6.21 -7.39 -6.35
C ALA A 121 6.51 -6.50 -7.57
N ASN A 122 7.47 -6.91 -8.39
CA ASN A 122 7.74 -6.34 -9.70
C ASN A 122 7.57 -7.40 -10.78
N LYS A 123 6.61 -7.20 -11.69
CA LYS A 123 6.32 -8.13 -12.79
C LYS A 123 6.82 -7.66 -14.15
N LYS A 124 7.50 -6.50 -14.23
CA LYS A 124 7.85 -5.85 -15.51
C LYS A 124 8.61 -6.76 -16.46
N ALA A 125 9.59 -7.53 -15.98
CA ALA A 125 10.38 -8.43 -16.82
C ALA A 125 9.60 -9.68 -17.25
N SER A 126 8.52 -10.04 -16.56
CA SER A 126 7.64 -11.16 -16.90
C SER A 126 6.47 -10.79 -17.82
N TRP A 127 6.21 -9.48 -18.01
CA TRP A 127 4.99 -8.99 -18.66
C TRP A 127 5.11 -8.85 -20.18
N TYR A 128 4.02 -8.41 -20.82
CA TYR A 128 3.99 -8.04 -22.23
C TYR A 128 4.92 -6.87 -22.55
N ALA A 129 5.41 -6.84 -23.79
CA ALA A 129 6.08 -5.66 -24.33
C ALA A 129 5.09 -4.50 -24.43
N PHE A 130 5.53 -3.31 -24.05
CA PHE A 130 4.72 -2.10 -24.16
C PHE A 130 4.64 -1.66 -25.62
N SER A 131 3.43 -1.45 -26.13
CA SER A 131 3.17 -0.79 -27.43
C SER A 131 1.98 0.15 -27.26
N GLU A 132 2.24 1.33 -26.71
CA GLU A 132 1.27 2.41 -26.55
C GLU A 132 -0.03 1.94 -25.85
N ASN A 133 -1.13 1.84 -26.59
CA ASN A 133 -2.45 1.45 -26.08
C ASN A 133 -2.81 -0.01 -26.40
N ASP A 134 -1.94 -0.74 -27.10
CA ASP A 134 -2.17 -2.15 -27.41
C ASP A 134 -2.20 -2.96 -26.11
N GLY A 135 -3.28 -3.71 -25.94
CA GLY A 135 -3.57 -4.45 -24.71
C GLY A 135 -4.46 -3.72 -23.70
N MET A 136 -4.86 -2.47 -23.94
CA MET A 136 -5.77 -1.72 -23.06
C MET A 136 -7.11 -2.46 -22.82
N HIS A 137 -7.57 -3.27 -23.77
CA HIS A 137 -8.78 -4.09 -23.66
C HIS A 137 -8.50 -5.59 -23.45
N GLY A 138 -7.27 -5.91 -23.03
CA GLY A 138 -6.78 -7.28 -22.87
C GLY A 138 -5.76 -7.68 -23.95
N TYR A 139 -4.95 -8.67 -23.61
CA TYR A 139 -3.86 -9.17 -24.46
C TYR A 139 -4.29 -10.44 -25.18
N GLY A 140 -4.11 -10.46 -26.51
CA GLY A 140 -4.26 -11.69 -27.29
C GLY A 140 -3.15 -12.71 -27.01
N PRO A 141 -3.34 -14.00 -27.35
CA PRO A 141 -2.35 -15.06 -27.12
C PRO A 141 -0.97 -14.80 -27.73
N ASP A 142 -0.95 -14.05 -28.83
CA ASP A 142 0.19 -13.72 -29.69
C ASP A 142 0.76 -12.31 -29.42
N HIS A 143 0.28 -11.63 -28.38
CA HIS A 143 0.84 -10.35 -27.97
C HIS A 143 2.30 -10.52 -27.51
N PRO A 144 3.24 -9.68 -27.98
CA PRO A 144 4.65 -9.84 -27.65
C PRO A 144 4.92 -9.75 -26.15
N LEU A 145 5.76 -10.66 -25.65
CA LEU A 145 6.27 -10.68 -24.28
C LEU A 145 7.61 -9.95 -24.17
N ARG A 146 7.91 -9.41 -22.99
CA ARG A 146 9.29 -9.07 -22.61
C ARG A 146 10.07 -10.35 -22.30
N ASN A 147 11.35 -10.34 -22.65
CA ASN A 147 12.24 -11.50 -22.57
C ASN A 147 11.65 -12.73 -23.32
N PRO A 148 11.17 -12.61 -24.57
CA PRO A 148 10.42 -13.67 -25.25
C PRO A 148 11.24 -14.97 -25.42
N GLU A 149 12.57 -14.91 -25.31
CA GLU A 149 13.47 -16.05 -25.31
C GLU A 149 13.31 -16.98 -24.09
N VAL A 150 12.78 -16.48 -22.96
CA VAL A 150 12.48 -17.30 -21.78
C VAL A 150 11.08 -17.89 -21.90
N THR A 151 10.97 -19.09 -22.44
CA THR A 151 9.68 -19.73 -22.77
C THR A 151 9.15 -20.70 -21.71
N GLN A 152 10.04 -21.26 -20.88
CA GLN A 152 9.64 -22.24 -19.85
C GLN A 152 8.83 -21.56 -18.73
N PRO A 153 7.63 -22.05 -18.36
CA PRO A 153 6.77 -21.43 -17.35
C PRO A 153 7.46 -21.18 -15.99
N ASP A 154 8.27 -22.13 -15.53
CA ASP A 154 8.98 -21.99 -14.25
C ASP A 154 10.04 -20.91 -14.30
N ARG A 155 10.77 -20.80 -15.41
CA ARG A 155 11.75 -19.73 -15.62
C ARG A 155 11.06 -18.38 -15.81
N ARG A 156 9.91 -18.34 -16.47
CA ARG A 156 9.08 -17.13 -16.63
C ARG A 156 8.68 -16.53 -15.28
N ARG A 157 8.28 -17.39 -14.34
CA ARG A 157 7.97 -16.98 -12.96
C ARG A 157 9.18 -16.37 -12.25
N GLN A 158 10.40 -16.82 -12.56
CA GLN A 158 11.63 -16.27 -11.98
C GLN A 158 12.01 -14.87 -12.51
N LEU A 159 11.32 -14.34 -13.53
CA LEU A 159 11.48 -12.93 -13.93
C LEU A 159 10.67 -11.96 -13.08
N ILE A 160 9.79 -12.47 -12.22
CA ILE A 160 9.11 -11.66 -11.21
C ILE A 160 10.10 -11.42 -10.07
N ILE A 161 10.17 -10.19 -9.56
CA ILE A 161 10.79 -9.93 -8.25
C ILE A 161 9.68 -10.01 -7.22
N ASP A 162 9.70 -11.06 -6.41
CA ASP A 162 8.69 -11.32 -5.38
C ASP A 162 9.39 -11.74 -4.07
N PRO A 163 9.58 -10.81 -3.12
CA PRO A 163 10.09 -11.07 -1.78
C PRO A 163 9.05 -11.74 -0.85
N GLY A 164 7.79 -11.85 -1.28
CA GLY A 164 6.67 -12.29 -0.45
C GLY A 164 6.11 -11.19 0.47
N PRO A 165 5.01 -11.48 1.19
CA PRO A 165 4.39 -10.54 2.11
C PRO A 165 5.26 -10.28 3.34
N ARG A 166 5.12 -9.09 3.93
CA ARG A 166 5.65 -8.75 5.25
C ARG A 166 4.51 -8.32 6.16
N THR A 167 4.50 -8.84 7.38
CA THR A 167 3.54 -8.49 8.42
C THR A 167 4.28 -7.90 9.61
N ILE A 168 3.83 -6.73 10.06
CA ILE A 168 4.35 -6.05 11.26
C ILE A 168 3.18 -5.62 12.15
N SER A 169 3.42 -5.54 13.46
CA SER A 169 2.48 -5.02 14.45
C SER A 169 3.25 -4.33 15.58
N GLY A 170 2.54 -3.78 16.56
CA GLY A 170 3.19 -2.97 17.60
C GLY A 170 3.58 -1.57 17.12
N ASN A 171 4.17 -0.77 18.00
CA ASN A 171 4.50 0.64 17.75
C ASN A 171 5.92 0.86 17.19
N ASP A 172 6.72 -0.20 17.06
CA ASP A 172 8.10 -0.19 16.57
C ASP A 172 8.39 -1.32 15.56
N GLY A 173 7.34 -1.93 15.01
CA GLY A 173 7.45 -3.02 14.06
C GLY A 173 8.16 -2.57 12.78
N LYS A 174 9.13 -3.35 12.30
CA LYS A 174 9.88 -3.11 11.07
C LYS A 174 10.12 -4.40 10.32
N ALA A 175 10.06 -4.35 8.99
CA ALA A 175 10.46 -5.45 8.13
C ALA A 175 10.98 -4.93 6.79
N SER A 176 11.92 -5.65 6.20
CA SER A 176 12.43 -5.36 4.85
C SER A 176 11.89 -6.39 3.85
N PHE A 177 11.61 -5.96 2.63
CA PHE A 177 11.32 -6.84 1.50
C PHE A 177 12.62 -7.43 0.90
N ALA A 178 13.52 -7.87 1.77
CA ALA A 178 14.87 -8.29 1.41
C ALA A 178 14.93 -9.75 0.95
N LYS A 179 15.89 -10.02 0.06
CA LYS A 179 16.29 -11.38 -0.33
C LYS A 179 16.85 -12.12 0.89
N ASN A 180 16.47 -13.39 1.04
CA ASN A 180 16.98 -14.31 2.07
C ASN A 180 16.78 -13.81 3.51
N ASP A 181 15.66 -13.15 3.80
CA ASP A 181 15.34 -12.60 5.11
C ASP A 181 14.75 -13.61 6.12
N GLY A 182 14.80 -14.90 5.79
CA GLY A 182 14.26 -15.98 6.64
C GLY A 182 12.75 -16.21 6.48
N SER A 183 12.09 -15.51 5.55
CA SER A 183 10.69 -15.80 5.19
C SER A 183 10.54 -17.22 4.61
N ALA A 184 9.48 -17.93 5.03
CA ALA A 184 9.12 -19.25 4.46
C ALA A 184 8.48 -19.15 3.07
N TYR A 185 8.15 -17.94 2.61
CA TYR A 185 7.60 -17.70 1.28
C TYR A 185 8.67 -17.96 0.20
N PRO A 186 8.36 -18.67 -0.90
CA PRO A 186 9.29 -18.84 -2.01
C PRO A 186 9.62 -17.49 -2.67
N GLN A 187 10.82 -16.96 -2.40
CA GLN A 187 11.25 -15.67 -2.94
C GLN A 187 11.80 -15.82 -4.37
N SER A 188 11.60 -14.79 -5.17
CA SER A 188 12.25 -14.63 -6.48
C SER A 188 12.90 -13.25 -6.59
N PHE A 189 14.13 -13.24 -7.05
CA PHE A 189 14.94 -12.05 -7.27
C PHE A 189 15.75 -12.21 -8.55
N PRO A 190 16.24 -11.11 -9.15
CA PRO A 190 17.12 -11.20 -10.30
C PRO A 190 18.39 -12.02 -9.98
N PRO A 191 19.08 -12.56 -11.01
CA PRO A 191 20.37 -13.22 -10.83
C PRO A 191 21.39 -12.33 -10.10
N GLU A 192 22.31 -12.92 -9.34
CA GLU A 192 23.21 -12.15 -8.44
C GLU A 192 24.15 -11.18 -9.16
N ALA A 193 24.48 -11.45 -10.42
CA ALA A 193 25.46 -10.69 -11.20
C ALA A 193 24.83 -9.66 -12.16
N ILE A 194 23.61 -9.16 -11.89
CA ILE A 194 23.09 -8.04 -12.69
C ILE A 194 23.91 -6.77 -12.48
N GLN A 195 24.13 -6.00 -13.55
CA GLN A 195 24.95 -4.77 -13.54
C GLN A 195 24.17 -3.58 -14.08
N PRO A 196 24.44 -2.33 -13.62
CA PRO A 196 25.46 -1.96 -12.65
C PRO A 196 25.04 -2.13 -11.19
N TYR A 197 23.74 -2.32 -10.91
CA TYR A 197 23.23 -2.40 -9.53
C TYR A 197 22.46 -3.70 -9.29
N SER A 198 22.88 -4.43 -8.25
CA SER A 198 22.14 -5.59 -7.74
C SER A 198 20.88 -5.16 -6.99
N ILE A 199 19.77 -5.86 -7.24
CA ILE A 199 18.50 -5.65 -6.55
C ILE A 199 18.34 -6.74 -5.50
N THR A 200 18.39 -6.34 -4.22
CA THR A 200 18.31 -7.27 -3.06
C THR A 200 17.12 -6.98 -2.15
N THR A 201 16.32 -5.97 -2.48
CA THR A 201 15.10 -5.59 -1.76
C THR A 201 14.14 -4.82 -2.68
N LEU A 202 12.85 -4.85 -2.38
CA LEU A 202 11.84 -3.95 -2.98
C LEU A 202 11.43 -2.80 -2.03
N GLY A 203 12.12 -2.66 -0.89
CA GLY A 203 11.87 -1.61 0.09
C GLY A 203 11.63 -2.14 1.49
N GLU A 204 10.90 -1.38 2.30
CA GLU A 204 10.77 -1.61 3.74
C GLU A 204 9.40 -1.15 4.25
N ILE A 205 8.93 -1.76 5.34
CA ILE A 205 7.74 -1.30 6.08
C ILE A 205 8.09 -1.06 7.54
N MET A 206 7.42 -0.07 8.13
CA MET A 206 7.47 0.17 9.57
C MET A 206 6.14 0.67 10.12
N THR A 207 5.90 0.44 11.41
CA THR A 207 4.83 1.12 12.13
C THR A 207 5.35 2.34 12.85
N ASN A 208 4.48 3.33 13.02
CA ASN A 208 4.67 4.38 13.99
C ASN A 208 3.41 4.55 14.84
N GLU A 209 3.57 5.22 15.97
CA GLU A 209 2.46 5.64 16.83
C GLU A 209 2.66 7.11 17.19
N ASP A 210 1.60 7.91 17.04
CA ASP A 210 1.59 9.30 17.50
C ASP A 210 1.08 9.41 18.95
N ASP A 211 1.19 10.59 19.55
CA ASP A 211 0.79 10.84 20.94
C ASP A 211 -0.73 10.64 21.17
N ALA A 212 -1.52 10.61 20.10
CA ALA A 212 -2.95 10.35 20.12
C ALA A 212 -3.30 8.86 19.91
N GLN A 213 -2.30 7.97 19.96
CA GLN A 213 -2.44 6.52 19.87
C GLN A 213 -2.94 6.02 18.50
N HIS A 214 -2.68 6.78 17.43
CA HIS A 214 -2.89 6.28 16.07
C HIS A 214 -1.68 5.45 15.65
N ARG A 215 -1.90 4.16 15.37
CA ARG A 215 -0.85 3.25 14.91
C ARG A 215 -0.90 3.09 13.40
N ARG A 216 -0.02 3.80 12.69
CA ARG A 216 -0.03 3.93 11.22
C ARG A 216 1.05 3.06 10.61
N LEU A 217 0.85 2.73 9.33
CA LEU A 217 1.84 2.02 8.52
C LEU A 217 2.59 3.02 7.64
N ILE A 218 3.90 2.87 7.59
CA ILE A 218 4.80 3.60 6.68
C ILE A 218 5.43 2.58 5.74
N VAL A 219 5.34 2.82 4.43
CA VAL A 219 5.94 1.95 3.41
C VAL A 219 6.92 2.73 2.53
N LEU A 220 8.14 2.22 2.43
CA LEU A 220 9.22 2.72 1.59
C LEU A 220 9.41 1.78 0.40
N GLY A 221 9.65 2.36 -0.77
CA GLY A 221 10.05 1.62 -1.97
C GLY A 221 11.54 1.24 -1.98
N GLY A 222 11.97 0.69 -3.12
CA GLY A 222 13.36 0.39 -3.41
C GLY A 222 14.29 1.62 -3.48
N TYR A 223 15.54 1.38 -3.84
CA TYR A 223 16.62 2.37 -3.84
C TYR A 223 16.91 2.99 -5.21
N GLY A 224 16.08 2.70 -6.22
CA GLY A 224 16.29 3.18 -7.59
C GLY A 224 17.38 2.39 -8.31
N ARG A 225 17.52 1.10 -7.99
CA ARG A 225 18.47 0.19 -8.62
C ARG A 225 17.88 -0.41 -9.89
N SER A 226 18.67 -0.43 -10.94
CA SER A 226 18.37 -1.15 -12.18
C SER A 226 19.59 -1.92 -12.64
N GLY A 227 19.38 -3.10 -13.21
CA GLY A 227 20.47 -3.91 -13.71
C GLY A 227 20.07 -4.92 -14.78
N TYR A 228 21.05 -5.27 -15.61
CA TYR A 228 20.94 -6.19 -16.73
C TYR A 228 21.58 -7.54 -16.41
N GLN A 229 20.87 -8.62 -16.72
CA GLN A 229 21.39 -9.99 -16.66
C GLN A 229 22.23 -10.29 -17.91
N GLY A 230 23.43 -10.84 -17.72
CA GLY A 230 24.33 -11.19 -18.83
C GLY A 230 25.43 -10.17 -19.09
N ALA A 231 25.65 -9.22 -18.16
CA ALA A 231 26.91 -8.49 -18.12
C ALA A 231 28.05 -9.46 -17.76
N ASP A 232 28.93 -9.72 -18.72
CA ASP A 232 30.14 -10.55 -18.56
C ASP A 232 31.38 -9.70 -18.22
N GLY A 233 31.18 -8.41 -17.93
CA GLY A 233 32.25 -7.43 -17.71
C GLY A 233 32.84 -6.85 -19.00
N ASN A 234 32.51 -7.42 -20.16
CA ASN A 234 32.98 -6.97 -21.49
C ASN A 234 31.85 -6.43 -22.37
N THR A 235 30.62 -6.87 -22.11
CA THR A 235 29.40 -6.45 -22.80
C THR A 235 28.76 -5.32 -22.01
N VAL A 236 28.81 -4.10 -22.56
CA VAL A 236 28.06 -2.97 -22.01
C VAL A 236 26.58 -3.17 -22.34
N PRO A 237 25.68 -3.27 -21.35
CA PRO A 237 24.26 -3.40 -21.62
C PRO A 237 23.74 -2.14 -22.31
N VAL A 238 23.19 -2.27 -23.52
CA VAL A 238 22.64 -1.13 -24.27
C VAL A 238 21.13 -1.06 -24.04
N ILE A 239 20.67 0.08 -23.51
CA ILE A 239 19.25 0.44 -23.52
C ILE A 239 18.94 0.98 -24.92
N SER A 240 18.23 0.18 -25.72
CA SER A 240 17.92 0.49 -27.12
C SER A 240 16.44 0.81 -27.36
N SER A 241 15.59 0.53 -26.36
CA SER A 241 14.17 0.87 -26.36
C SER A 241 13.85 1.72 -25.14
N TYR A 242 12.92 2.65 -25.26
CA TYR A 242 12.47 3.44 -24.12
C TYR A 242 11.74 2.58 -23.06
N ALA A 243 11.08 1.48 -23.48
CA ALA A 243 10.25 0.65 -22.60
C ALA A 243 10.63 -0.84 -22.60
N ASN A 244 11.08 -1.41 -23.72
CA ASN A 244 11.21 -2.85 -23.87
C ASN A 244 12.67 -3.28 -23.98
N ASN A 245 13.33 -3.45 -22.83
CA ASN A 245 14.73 -3.87 -22.78
C ASN A 245 14.81 -5.27 -22.15
N GLY A 246 15.09 -6.29 -22.98
CA GLY A 246 15.29 -7.66 -22.51
C GLY A 246 16.50 -7.74 -21.55
N GLY A 247 16.41 -8.62 -20.57
CA GLY A 247 17.39 -8.86 -19.53
C GLY A 247 17.45 -7.83 -18.41
N TRP A 248 16.66 -6.75 -18.46
CA TRP A 248 16.68 -5.70 -17.45
C TRP A 248 15.65 -5.90 -16.33
N TYR A 249 16.06 -5.48 -15.14
CA TYR A 249 15.28 -5.45 -13.92
C TYR A 249 15.41 -4.07 -13.26
N ASP A 250 14.37 -3.63 -12.56
CA ASP A 250 14.37 -2.45 -11.69
C ASP A 250 13.68 -2.76 -10.36
N ASP A 251 13.85 -1.89 -9.37
CA ASP A 251 13.32 -2.07 -8.00
C ASP A 251 12.08 -1.23 -7.70
N VAL A 252 11.35 -0.79 -8.73
CA VAL A 252 9.97 -0.36 -8.52
C VAL A 252 9.10 -1.57 -8.17
N ALA A 253 7.92 -1.32 -7.62
CA ALA A 253 7.00 -2.38 -7.25
C ALA A 253 5.59 -1.82 -7.04
N ASP A 254 4.63 -2.72 -6.93
CA ASP A 254 3.31 -2.41 -6.43
C ASP A 254 2.75 -3.62 -5.68
N GLY A 255 1.68 -3.41 -4.92
CA GLY A 255 0.96 -4.53 -4.31
C GLY A 255 -0.02 -4.16 -3.22
N PRO A 256 -0.75 -5.16 -2.70
CA PRO A 256 -1.80 -4.95 -1.72
C PRO A 256 -1.26 -4.56 -0.34
N VAL A 257 -2.03 -3.71 0.33
CA VAL A 257 -1.88 -3.33 1.74
C VAL A 257 -3.14 -3.78 2.49
N ARG A 258 -2.95 -4.61 3.52
CA ARG A 258 -4.03 -5.17 4.35
C ARG A 258 -3.74 -4.89 5.82
N ALA A 259 -4.78 -4.93 6.64
CA ALA A 259 -4.65 -4.81 8.08
C ALA A 259 -5.64 -5.70 8.82
N GLN A 260 -5.22 -6.18 9.98
CA GLN A 260 -6.07 -6.85 10.96
C GLN A 260 -6.08 -6.05 12.26
N ILE A 261 -7.26 -5.68 12.72
CA ILE A 261 -7.45 -5.05 14.01
C ILE A 261 -7.47 -6.15 15.06
N LYS A 262 -6.48 -6.15 15.96
CA LYS A 262 -6.50 -7.00 17.14
C LYS A 262 -7.30 -6.29 18.22
N TYR A 263 -8.33 -6.94 18.74
CA TYR A 263 -9.13 -6.41 19.83
C TYR A 263 -9.22 -7.39 20.99
N SER A 264 -9.44 -6.87 22.18
CA SER A 264 -9.73 -7.65 23.38
C SER A 264 -11.19 -7.50 23.79
N TYR A 265 -11.83 -8.59 24.21
CA TYR A 265 -13.22 -8.58 24.64
C TYR A 265 -13.41 -9.47 25.87
N ILE A 266 -14.52 -9.28 26.58
CA ILE A 266 -14.87 -10.13 27.73
C ILE A 266 -15.77 -11.27 27.23
N HIS A 267 -15.21 -12.48 27.14
CA HIS A 267 -15.99 -13.67 26.86
C HIS A 267 -16.71 -14.13 28.12
N ARG A 268 -18.03 -14.31 28.02
CA ARG A 268 -18.91 -14.75 29.11
C ARG A 268 -19.49 -16.11 28.74
N TYR A 269 -19.22 -17.11 29.57
CA TYR A 269 -19.73 -18.47 29.38
C TYR A 269 -19.97 -19.15 30.72
N THR A 270 -20.73 -20.23 30.71
CA THR A 270 -20.91 -21.11 31.88
C THR A 270 -19.96 -22.29 31.73
N ASP A 271 -19.14 -22.57 32.74
CA ASP A 271 -18.24 -23.72 32.70
C ASP A 271 -18.98 -25.04 32.94
N ALA A 272 -18.24 -26.16 32.84
CA ALA A 272 -18.79 -27.50 33.04
C ALA A 272 -19.37 -27.74 34.46
N THR A 273 -19.07 -26.87 35.42
CA THR A 273 -19.61 -26.94 36.80
C THR A 273 -20.85 -26.05 36.99
N GLY A 274 -21.32 -25.39 35.94
CA GLY A 274 -22.47 -24.48 36.01
C GLY A 274 -22.10 -23.08 36.50
N LYS A 275 -20.81 -22.75 36.63
CA LYS A 275 -20.36 -21.45 37.17
C LYS A 275 -20.18 -20.43 36.03
N PRO A 276 -20.68 -19.19 36.18
CA PRO A 276 -20.43 -18.13 35.21
C PRO A 276 -18.96 -17.70 35.26
N VAL A 277 -18.30 -17.70 34.10
CA VAL A 277 -16.92 -17.27 33.90
C VAL A 277 -16.88 -16.02 33.05
N ARG A 278 -16.00 -15.08 33.41
CA ARG A 278 -15.65 -13.89 32.61
C ARG A 278 -14.15 -13.93 32.34
N LYS A 279 -13.75 -14.06 31.08
CA LYS A 279 -12.34 -14.12 30.70
C LYS A 279 -12.06 -13.11 29.59
N LYS A 280 -11.00 -12.31 29.76
CA LYS A 280 -10.47 -11.46 28.70
C LYS A 280 -9.88 -12.36 27.61
N GLN A 281 -10.37 -12.20 26.39
CA GLN A 281 -9.93 -12.92 25.20
C GLN A 281 -9.45 -11.91 24.15
N PHE A 282 -8.75 -12.41 23.14
CA PHE A 282 -8.31 -11.62 21.99
C PHE A 282 -8.87 -12.24 20.72
N ALA A 283 -9.25 -11.39 19.78
CA ALA A 283 -9.69 -11.78 18.46
C ALA A 283 -9.19 -10.75 17.43
N PHE A 284 -9.35 -11.09 16.15
CA PHE A 284 -8.93 -10.27 15.03
C PHE A 284 -10.13 -9.92 14.17
N TYR A 285 -10.10 -8.73 13.59
CA TYR A 285 -11.07 -8.25 12.60
C TYR A 285 -10.30 -7.83 11.35
N ASP A 286 -10.60 -8.44 10.21
CA ASP A 286 -10.05 -8.04 8.92
C ASP A 286 -10.66 -6.71 8.51
N VAL A 287 -9.83 -5.71 8.21
CA VAL A 287 -10.30 -4.38 7.79
C VAL A 287 -11.07 -4.50 6.46
N ASP A 288 -12.27 -3.89 6.41
CA ASP A 288 -13.27 -4.14 5.35
C ASP A 288 -12.79 -3.71 3.96
N ALA A 289 -12.10 -2.57 3.87
CA ALA A 289 -11.53 -2.06 2.62
C ALA A 289 -9.99 -2.04 2.71
N PRO A 290 -9.29 -2.98 2.03
CA PRO A 290 -7.84 -2.93 1.89
C PRO A 290 -7.42 -1.81 0.94
N ALA A 291 -6.12 -1.53 0.90
CA ALA A 291 -5.53 -0.55 0.01
C ALA A 291 -4.52 -1.19 -0.97
N TRP A 292 -3.96 -0.38 -1.86
CA TRP A 292 -2.85 -0.72 -2.74
C TRP A 292 -1.70 0.26 -2.54
N LEU A 293 -0.47 -0.17 -2.83
CA LEU A 293 0.69 0.71 -2.91
C LEU A 293 1.25 0.69 -4.32
N LEU A 294 1.60 1.86 -4.83
CA LEU A 294 2.44 2.04 -6.01
C LEU A 294 3.79 2.62 -5.57
N VAL A 295 4.88 2.05 -6.07
CA VAL A 295 6.23 2.58 -5.91
C VAL A 295 6.70 3.11 -7.26
N GLY A 296 6.81 4.43 -7.38
CA GLY A 296 7.22 5.12 -8.60
C GLY A 296 8.64 5.68 -8.55
N TYR A 297 9.03 6.36 -9.64
CA TYR A 297 10.23 7.19 -9.69
C TYR A 297 10.05 8.47 -8.83
N PRO A 298 11.15 9.19 -8.49
CA PRO A 298 11.05 10.43 -7.70
C PRO A 298 10.13 11.48 -8.32
N SER A 299 9.42 12.25 -7.49
CA SER A 299 8.72 13.44 -7.96
C SER A 299 9.73 14.59 -7.97
N TYR A 300 10.26 14.91 -9.15
CA TYR A 300 11.29 15.95 -9.28
C TYR A 300 10.71 17.37 -9.15
N ALA A 301 9.39 17.52 -9.31
CA ALA A 301 8.66 18.78 -9.14
C ALA A 301 7.33 18.52 -8.42
N PRO A 302 7.33 18.21 -7.11
CA PRO A 302 6.14 17.76 -6.39
C PRO A 302 5.01 18.79 -6.29
N GLU A 303 5.32 20.07 -6.49
CA GLU A 303 4.34 21.17 -6.47
C GLU A 303 3.72 21.45 -7.84
N ILE A 304 4.23 20.83 -8.91
CA ILE A 304 3.66 20.95 -10.25
C ILE A 304 2.69 19.79 -10.45
N GLU A 305 1.41 20.11 -10.51
CA GLU A 305 0.34 19.14 -10.77
C GLU A 305 0.21 18.83 -12.26
N ASP A 306 -0.19 17.59 -12.56
CA ASP A 306 -0.66 17.21 -13.88
C ASP A 306 -2.03 17.85 -14.16
N MET A 307 -2.32 18.19 -15.42
CA MET A 307 -3.62 18.75 -15.81
C MET A 307 -4.78 17.77 -15.57
N ILE A 308 -4.50 16.46 -15.61
CA ILE A 308 -5.43 15.40 -15.25
C ILE A 308 -4.68 14.47 -14.30
N THR A 309 -5.06 14.50 -13.04
CA THR A 309 -4.46 13.67 -11.99
C THR A 309 -5.09 12.28 -11.97
N MET A 310 -4.41 11.33 -11.31
CA MET A 310 -4.98 9.99 -11.07
C MET A 310 -6.26 10.05 -10.24
N ASP A 311 -6.37 11.02 -9.32
CA ASP A 311 -7.57 11.24 -8.50
C ASP A 311 -8.78 11.61 -9.37
N GLU A 312 -8.60 12.57 -10.29
CA GLU A 312 -9.64 12.97 -11.24
C GLU A 312 -10.03 11.85 -12.20
N ALA A 313 -9.06 11.07 -12.68
CA ALA A 313 -9.33 9.91 -13.54
C ALA A 313 -10.12 8.81 -12.80
N ILE A 314 -9.81 8.57 -11.52
CA ILE A 314 -10.55 7.61 -10.68
C ILE A 314 -11.95 8.15 -10.36
N TYR A 315 -12.08 9.45 -10.07
CA TYR A 315 -13.38 10.09 -9.85
C TYR A 315 -14.27 9.95 -11.09
N ASP A 316 -13.78 10.31 -12.27
CA ASP A 316 -14.50 10.16 -13.54
C ASP A 316 -14.94 8.71 -13.80
N LEU A 317 -14.03 7.75 -13.59
CA LEU A 317 -14.36 6.32 -13.69
C LEU A 317 -15.44 5.90 -12.69
N SER A 318 -15.36 6.40 -11.45
CA SER A 318 -16.30 6.08 -10.37
C SER A 318 -17.69 6.66 -10.64
N VAL A 319 -17.77 7.89 -11.15
CA VAL A 319 -19.01 8.54 -11.55
C VAL A 319 -19.68 7.77 -12.70
N ARG A 320 -18.93 7.45 -13.75
CA ARG A 320 -19.48 6.83 -14.97
C ARG A 320 -19.83 5.35 -14.81
N HIS A 321 -19.11 4.61 -13.97
CA HIS A 321 -19.22 3.14 -13.91
C HIS A 321 -19.62 2.57 -12.55
N PHE A 322 -19.57 3.36 -11.48
CA PHE A 322 -19.83 2.89 -10.11
C PHE A 322 -20.91 3.69 -9.39
N ALA A 323 -21.65 4.55 -10.10
CA ALA A 323 -22.70 5.39 -9.54
C ALA A 323 -22.24 6.17 -8.30
N PHE A 324 -20.98 6.63 -8.32
CA PHE A 324 -20.37 7.32 -7.18
C PHE A 324 -21.05 8.67 -6.88
N ASP A 325 -21.45 9.38 -7.95
CA ASP A 325 -22.18 10.65 -7.86
C ASP A 325 -23.39 10.64 -8.82
N PRO A 326 -24.52 10.01 -8.44
CA PRO A 326 -25.71 9.95 -9.29
C PRO A 326 -26.32 11.32 -9.60
N ALA A 327 -26.04 12.35 -8.79
CA ALA A 327 -26.47 13.71 -9.06
C ALA A 327 -25.73 14.31 -10.28
N VAL A 328 -24.47 13.91 -10.50
CA VAL A 328 -23.67 14.27 -11.69
C VAL A 328 -23.99 13.36 -12.88
N TYR A 329 -24.13 12.05 -12.65
CA TYR A 329 -24.35 11.05 -13.72
C TYR A 329 -25.25 9.89 -13.24
N GLY A 330 -26.53 9.91 -13.62
CA GLY A 330 -27.52 8.89 -13.24
C GLY A 330 -28.92 9.12 -13.84
N THR A 331 -29.83 8.16 -13.65
CA THR A 331 -31.26 8.29 -14.06
C THR A 331 -32.12 8.83 -12.92
N ALA A 332 -32.68 10.03 -13.07
CA ALA A 332 -33.52 10.71 -12.07
C ALA A 332 -34.77 9.90 -11.66
N PRO A 333 -35.37 10.16 -10.47
CA PRO A 333 -35.02 11.20 -9.48
C PRO A 333 -34.01 10.76 -8.38
N PHE A 334 -33.35 11.72 -7.72
CA PHE A 334 -32.33 11.51 -6.68
C PHE A 334 -32.45 12.49 -5.52
N ASP A 335 -32.24 12.01 -4.29
CA ASP A 335 -32.12 12.85 -3.10
C ASP A 335 -30.70 13.43 -3.01
N ARG A 336 -30.62 14.77 -3.14
CA ARG A 336 -29.35 15.50 -3.06
C ARG A 336 -28.69 15.45 -1.68
N GLN A 337 -29.43 15.20 -0.60
CA GLN A 337 -28.85 15.15 0.75
C GLN A 337 -28.10 13.84 1.01
N SER A 338 -28.62 12.73 0.49
CA SER A 338 -28.06 11.39 0.72
C SER A 338 -27.33 10.80 -0.48
N ASN A 339 -27.38 11.46 -1.65
CA ASN A 339 -26.82 10.99 -2.92
C ASN A 339 -27.36 9.60 -3.31
N GLN A 340 -28.66 9.38 -3.12
CA GLN A 340 -29.36 8.12 -3.40
C GLN A 340 -30.52 8.35 -4.38
N PRO A 341 -30.96 7.31 -5.13
CA PRO A 341 -32.21 7.38 -5.89
C PRO A 341 -33.38 7.76 -4.98
N GLU A 342 -34.21 8.70 -5.40
CA GLU A 342 -35.48 8.95 -4.73
C GLU A 342 -36.31 7.68 -4.89
N SER A 343 -36.62 7.02 -3.78
CA SER A 343 -37.55 5.90 -3.81
C SER A 343 -38.87 6.42 -4.34
N ALA A 344 -39.30 5.97 -5.53
CA ALA A 344 -40.59 6.34 -6.08
C ALA A 344 -41.66 6.08 -5.02
N ALA A 345 -42.41 7.12 -4.62
CA ALA A 345 -43.58 6.95 -3.78
C ALA A 345 -44.53 5.99 -4.52
N VAL A 346 -44.73 4.79 -3.95
CA VAL A 346 -45.68 3.78 -4.45
C VAL A 346 -47.11 4.27 -4.21
#